data_AF-A0AAD1TAP2-F1
#
_entry.id   AF-A0AAD1TAP2-F1
#
_cell.length_a   1.000
_cell.length_b   1.000
_cell.length_c   1.000
_cell.angle_alpha   90.00
_cell.angle_beta   90.00
_cell.angle_gamma   90.00
#
_symmetry.space_group_name_H-M   'P 1'
#
loop_
_entity.id
_entity.type
_entity.pdbx_description
1 polymer ?
#
loop_
_entity_poly.entity_id
_entity_poly.type
_entity_poly.pdbx_seq_one_letter_code
_entity_poly.pdbx_strand_id
1 'polypeptide(L)'
;MASFVTEVLAHSGRLEKEDLGTKISRLSRRVEEVKGEVCDLINKKYDEFLPSMQSAEDLVKQVHGLASDVDLLKSQIENDVQSELQVAISEFSELKKQLEKNTFILGVLRQLQEFDSAIEKYNRALTEKNYITAAQYLEKAQNTLQVLKSRKGCELKLLKALAIELTVQKQNMLYHLGEEWQQLAVWKLPPSIEHSNLDMVLKTELRLCTLSSSEESVTVPLLASVLQALAILGELNTKLKFFSQLLLNYILKPLVIYPSLHAQVETQPQGVILRFENVETDQEHPPPADVFLKLKLVLELIHKHLLDVNVEDSQRGDLLSKVILAEVLGDMIWEEISETIIKDCLVYSIPTNSTKLEQYEEVIKSTEEFENALKDMKYLKDATELLKYARNVNAHFASKKCQDVIVTARNLMTSEIHNTVKITPESKVIVPKLPSPKGSEKVKGSKNPTEETPALENEVKLGQHTFSLPSCRISESVEKLMELAYHTLSEATASNKPCAIQLFYTVRNIFHLFYDVVPTYHKENLQKLPQLSAIHHNNCMFIAHHLLTLGHQFRYHLPTPISDGAATFVDLVPGFRKLGNSLIIFYDLIMRRSQMVSCYFCPVKQIIFI
;
A
#
# COMPACT_ATOMS: atom_id res chain seq x y z
N MET A 1 -133.16 70.13 51.95
CA MET A 1 -133.71 71.39 52.51
C MET A 1 -135.18 71.50 52.13
N ALA A 2 -136.02 71.81 53.13
CA ALA A 2 -137.45 72.21 53.07
C ALA A 2 -138.48 71.26 52.40
N SER A 3 -138.87 70.23 53.17
CA SER A 3 -140.25 69.81 53.50
C SER A 3 -141.39 70.12 52.52
N PHE A 4 -141.66 69.18 51.62
CA PHE A 4 -142.94 68.98 50.90
C PHE A 4 -143.98 68.22 51.75
N VAL A 5 -143.67 67.95 53.01
CA VAL A 5 -144.66 67.60 54.03
C VAL A 5 -145.81 68.62 54.05
N THR A 6 -145.61 69.85 53.53
CA THR A 6 -146.66 70.85 53.28
C THR A 6 -147.62 70.54 52.11
N GLU A 7 -147.18 69.89 51.03
CA GLU A 7 -148.10 69.56 49.93
C GLU A 7 -148.88 68.26 50.20
N VAL A 8 -148.36 67.39 51.06
CA VAL A 8 -149.02 66.14 51.47
C VAL A 8 -150.25 66.39 52.36
N LEU A 9 -150.40 67.56 53.00
CA LEU A 9 -151.50 67.81 53.96
C LEU A 9 -152.73 68.55 53.40
N ALA A 10 -152.66 69.19 52.23
CA ALA A 10 -153.72 70.10 51.79
C ALA A 10 -154.93 69.44 51.10
N HIS A 11 -154.78 68.26 50.50
CA HIS A 11 -155.89 67.67 49.73
C HIS A 11 -156.18 66.25 50.23
N SER A 12 -156.58 66.28 51.51
CA SER A 12 -157.41 65.30 52.20
C SER A 12 -158.61 64.88 51.35
N GLY A 13 -158.81 63.57 51.23
CA GLY A 13 -160.16 63.02 51.18
C GLY A 13 -160.96 63.29 49.91
N ARG A 14 -160.41 63.00 48.73
CA ARG A 14 -161.13 62.30 47.66
C ARG A 14 -160.14 61.67 46.69
N LEU A 15 -160.38 60.40 46.39
CA LEU A 15 -159.57 59.54 45.50
C LEU A 15 -159.32 60.21 44.15
N GLU A 16 -158.06 60.35 43.74
CA GLU A 16 -157.63 59.98 42.40
C GLU A 16 -156.28 59.27 42.48
N LYS A 17 -156.24 58.07 41.88
CA LYS A 17 -155.28 57.00 42.15
C LYS A 17 -153.97 57.15 41.38
N GLU A 18 -153.63 58.35 40.88
CA GLU A 18 -152.65 58.47 39.79
C GLU A 18 -151.25 59.02 40.10
N ASP A 19 -150.94 59.73 41.20
CA ASP A 19 -149.67 60.50 41.21
C ASP A 19 -148.56 60.07 42.20
N LEU A 20 -148.58 58.83 42.72
CA LEU A 20 -147.46 58.26 43.49
C LEU A 20 -146.40 57.56 42.61
N GLY A 21 -146.79 57.06 41.44
CA GLY A 21 -145.91 56.28 40.57
C GLY A 21 -144.78 57.09 39.94
N THR A 22 -145.10 58.30 39.47
CA THR A 22 -144.18 59.23 38.79
C THR A 22 -142.99 59.63 39.67
N LYS A 23 -143.24 59.87 40.96
CA LYS A 23 -142.21 60.24 41.94
C LYS A 23 -141.23 59.09 42.25
N ILE A 24 -141.71 57.84 42.24
CA ILE A 24 -140.86 56.65 42.46
C ILE A 24 -139.95 56.37 41.26
N SER A 25 -140.45 56.53 40.03
CA SER A 25 -139.67 56.29 38.81
C SER A 25 -138.47 57.25 38.69
N ARG A 26 -138.66 58.52 39.07
CA ARG A 26 -137.60 59.53 39.04
C ARG A 26 -136.47 59.24 40.05
N LEU A 27 -136.82 58.69 41.22
CA LEU A 27 -135.86 58.33 42.25
C LEU A 27 -135.03 57.10 41.82
N SER A 28 -135.67 56.10 41.22
CA SER A 28 -134.98 54.88 40.75
C SER A 28 -133.94 55.16 39.68
N ARG A 29 -134.24 56.06 38.72
CA ARG A 29 -133.30 56.39 37.64
C ARG A 29 -131.99 57.00 38.15
N ARG A 30 -132.09 57.85 39.18
CA ARG A 30 -130.93 58.57 39.74
C ARG A 30 -130.06 57.68 40.63
N VAL A 31 -130.63 56.62 41.21
CA VAL A 31 -129.87 55.58 41.91
C VAL A 31 -129.03 54.75 40.93
N GLU A 32 -129.59 54.39 39.77
CA GLU A 32 -128.85 53.57 38.80
C GLU A 32 -127.77 54.34 38.04
N GLU A 33 -127.93 55.65 37.80
CA GLU A 33 -126.87 56.49 37.22
C GLU A 33 -125.62 56.53 38.13
N VAL A 34 -125.79 56.77 39.44
CA VAL A 34 -124.66 56.83 40.40
C VAL A 34 -124.03 55.45 40.63
N LYS A 35 -124.83 54.39 40.61
CA LYS A 35 -124.33 53.01 40.69
C LYS A 35 -123.41 52.66 39.53
N GLY A 36 -123.73 53.10 38.31
CA GLY A 36 -122.89 52.88 37.12
C GLY A 36 -121.50 53.50 37.24
N GLU A 37 -121.41 54.76 37.66
CA GLU A 37 -120.13 55.48 37.79
C GLU A 37 -119.23 54.87 38.89
N VAL A 38 -119.81 54.43 40.00
CA VAL A 38 -119.06 53.78 41.09
C VAL A 38 -118.55 52.40 40.65
N CYS A 39 -119.33 51.63 39.89
CA CYS A 39 -118.89 50.34 39.37
C CYS A 39 -117.72 50.46 38.37
N ASP A 40 -117.75 51.43 37.46
CA ASP A 40 -116.67 51.60 36.46
C ASP A 40 -115.34 52.02 37.10
N LEU A 41 -115.37 52.88 38.12
CA LEU A 41 -114.16 53.31 38.81
C LEU A 41 -113.53 52.18 39.64
N ILE A 42 -114.37 51.33 40.25
CA ILE A 42 -113.92 50.15 40.98
C ILE A 42 -113.29 49.14 40.02
N ASN A 43 -113.89 48.85 38.87
CA ASN A 43 -113.32 47.91 37.89
C ASN A 43 -111.96 48.38 37.37
N LYS A 44 -111.80 49.65 36.97
CA LYS A 44 -110.49 50.14 36.47
C LYS A 44 -109.38 50.06 37.52
N LYS A 45 -109.71 50.32 38.80
CA LYS A 45 -108.71 50.34 39.87
C LYS A 45 -108.35 48.95 40.37
N TYR A 46 -109.34 48.06 40.46
CA TYR A 46 -109.18 46.73 41.08
C TYR A 46 -109.03 45.59 40.06
N ASP A 47 -109.66 45.65 38.89
CA ASP A 47 -109.57 44.58 37.88
C ASP A 47 -108.44 44.80 36.86
N GLU A 48 -108.09 46.04 36.52
CA GLU A 48 -107.09 46.29 35.45
C GLU A 48 -105.69 46.63 35.99
N PHE A 49 -105.58 47.58 36.93
CA PHE A 49 -104.27 48.11 37.35
C PHE A 49 -103.52 47.22 38.34
N LEU A 50 -104.21 46.69 39.36
CA LEU A 50 -103.61 45.86 40.40
C LEU A 50 -102.98 44.56 39.86
N PRO A 51 -103.63 43.81 38.94
CA PRO A 51 -103.04 42.62 38.34
C PRO A 51 -101.83 42.93 37.44
N SER A 52 -101.89 44.04 36.69
CA SER A 52 -100.78 44.51 35.86
C SER A 52 -99.53 44.82 36.70
N MET A 53 -99.69 45.53 37.82
CA MET A 53 -98.57 45.87 38.70
C MET A 53 -97.94 44.62 39.34
N GLN A 54 -98.77 43.67 39.79
CA GLN A 54 -98.29 42.39 40.34
C GLN A 54 -97.54 41.57 39.28
N SER A 55 -98.05 41.51 38.05
CA SER A 55 -97.38 40.79 36.96
C SER A 55 -96.01 41.40 36.60
N ALA A 56 -95.85 42.72 36.69
CA ALA A 56 -94.58 43.39 36.44
C ALA A 56 -93.56 43.13 37.56
N GLU A 57 -93.98 43.15 38.82
CA GLU A 57 -93.12 42.77 39.96
C GLU A 57 -92.69 41.29 39.87
N ASP A 58 -93.59 40.40 39.49
CA ASP A 58 -93.27 38.98 39.30
C ASP A 58 -92.29 38.78 38.13
N LEU A 59 -92.46 39.52 37.03
CA LEU A 59 -91.50 39.49 35.91
C LEU A 59 -90.11 39.99 36.33
N VAL A 60 -90.04 41.06 37.12
CA VAL A 60 -88.75 41.58 37.64
C VAL A 60 -88.08 40.56 38.55
N LYS A 61 -88.83 39.88 39.41
CA LYS A 61 -88.32 38.77 40.23
C LYS A 61 -87.82 37.61 39.38
N GLN A 62 -88.56 37.23 38.32
CA GLN A 62 -88.13 36.18 37.39
C GLN A 62 -86.85 36.56 36.64
N VAL A 63 -86.72 37.81 36.18
CA VAL A 63 -85.52 38.29 35.49
C VAL A 63 -84.31 38.33 36.43
N HIS A 64 -84.48 38.76 37.68
CA HIS A 64 -83.41 38.70 38.68
C HIS A 64 -83.02 37.25 39.01
N GLY A 65 -84.00 36.35 39.11
CA GLY A 65 -83.76 34.92 39.28
C GLY A 65 -82.92 34.34 38.14
N LEU A 66 -83.34 34.57 36.89
CA LEU A 66 -82.59 34.12 35.71
C LEU A 66 -81.17 34.71 35.62
N ALA A 67 -81.00 35.99 35.97
CA ALA A 67 -79.67 36.61 35.98
C ALA A 67 -78.76 35.96 37.03
N SER A 68 -79.28 35.71 38.23
CA SER A 68 -78.55 35.01 39.29
C SER A 68 -78.22 33.57 38.89
N ASP A 69 -79.13 32.86 38.22
CA ASP A 69 -78.89 31.50 37.75
C ASP A 69 -77.80 31.48 36.66
N VAL A 70 -77.78 32.44 35.74
CA VAL A 70 -76.74 32.58 34.71
C VAL A 70 -75.37 32.90 35.32
N ASP A 71 -75.32 33.80 36.30
CA ASP A 71 -74.06 34.12 37.00
C ASP A 71 -73.54 32.92 37.80
N LEU A 72 -74.43 32.16 38.44
CA LEU A 72 -74.07 30.91 39.11
C LEU A 72 -73.50 29.89 38.11
N LEU A 73 -74.19 29.69 36.99
CA LEU A 73 -73.77 28.75 35.95
C LEU A 73 -72.43 29.15 35.31
N LYS A 74 -72.22 30.45 35.08
CA LYS A 74 -70.94 30.99 34.61
C LYS A 74 -69.83 30.74 35.62
N SER A 75 -70.08 30.97 36.90
CA SER A 75 -69.09 30.74 37.97
C SER A 75 -68.74 29.25 38.12
N GLN A 76 -69.70 28.34 37.92
CA GLN A 76 -69.47 26.89 37.93
C GLN A 76 -68.65 26.44 36.71
N ILE A 77 -68.91 27.01 35.52
CA ILE A 77 -68.12 26.71 34.31
C ILE A 77 -66.68 27.23 34.45
N GLU A 78 -66.49 28.47 34.92
CA GLU A 78 -65.16 29.09 35.06
C GLU A 78 -64.32 28.44 36.16
N ASN A 79 -64.91 28.04 37.29
CA ASN A 79 -64.15 27.47 38.39
C ASN A 79 -64.02 25.95 38.31
N ASP A 80 -65.12 25.23 38.12
CA ASP A 80 -65.11 23.77 38.24
C ASP A 80 -64.69 23.13 36.92
N VAL A 81 -65.33 23.49 35.80
CA VAL A 81 -65.05 22.87 34.50
C VAL A 81 -63.67 23.25 33.97
N GLN A 82 -63.24 24.51 34.10
CA GLN A 82 -61.92 24.94 33.64
C GLN A 82 -60.79 24.35 34.50
N SER A 83 -60.99 24.23 35.81
CA SER A 83 -60.02 23.59 36.73
C SER A 83 -59.91 22.10 36.44
N GLU A 84 -61.03 21.38 36.34
CA GLU A 84 -61.05 19.95 36.00
C GLU A 84 -60.43 19.68 34.63
N LEU A 85 -60.69 20.54 33.63
CA LEU A 85 -60.06 20.44 32.31
C LEU A 85 -58.54 20.65 32.35
N GLN A 86 -58.05 21.62 33.14
CA GLN A 86 -56.61 21.84 33.33
C GLN A 86 -55.94 20.65 34.03
N VAL A 87 -56.59 20.09 35.06
CA VAL A 87 -56.13 18.87 35.73
C VAL A 87 -56.08 17.71 34.74
N ALA A 88 -57.14 17.47 33.98
CA ALA A 88 -57.18 16.42 32.97
C ALA A 88 -56.12 16.59 31.87
N ILE A 89 -55.88 17.81 31.39
CA ILE A 89 -54.80 18.10 30.42
C ILE A 89 -53.43 17.80 31.03
N SER A 90 -53.21 18.15 32.31
CA SER A 90 -51.96 17.89 33.01
C SER A 90 -51.72 16.39 33.24
N GLU A 91 -52.75 15.64 33.64
CA GLU A 91 -52.71 14.19 33.81
C GLU A 91 -52.48 13.49 32.46
N PHE A 92 -53.16 13.92 31.40
CA PHE A 92 -52.94 13.39 30.06
C PHE A 92 -51.52 13.68 29.55
N SER A 93 -50.99 14.88 29.82
CA SER A 93 -49.60 15.23 29.50
C SER A 93 -48.61 14.36 30.27
N GLU A 94 -48.87 14.08 31.54
CA GLU A 94 -48.03 13.19 32.35
C GLU A 94 -48.10 11.74 31.85
N LEU A 95 -49.30 11.22 31.59
CA LEU A 95 -49.50 9.91 30.99
C LEU A 95 -48.80 9.79 29.63
N LYS A 96 -48.86 10.84 28.78
CA LYS A 96 -48.15 10.88 27.50
C LYS A 96 -46.63 10.82 27.71
N LYS A 97 -46.07 11.60 28.63
CA LYS A 97 -44.63 11.55 28.96
C LYS A 97 -44.22 10.19 29.50
N GLN A 98 -45.04 9.57 30.35
CA GLN A 98 -44.80 8.22 30.87
C GLN A 98 -44.85 7.18 29.76
N LEU A 99 -45.81 7.29 28.83
CA LEU A 99 -45.93 6.40 27.68
C LEU A 99 -44.71 6.53 26.74
N GLU A 100 -44.25 7.75 26.47
CA GLU A 100 -43.03 8.00 25.68
C GLU A 100 -41.79 7.40 26.36
N LYS A 101 -41.65 7.59 27.68
CA LYS A 101 -40.57 6.98 28.48
C LYS A 101 -40.63 5.45 28.43
N ASN A 102 -41.81 4.85 28.61
CA ASN A 102 -42.00 3.40 28.57
C ASN A 102 -41.71 2.84 27.17
N THR A 103 -42.12 3.55 26.12
CA THR A 103 -41.83 3.17 24.72
C THR A 103 -40.33 3.19 24.45
N PHE A 104 -39.62 4.20 24.96
CA PHE A 104 -38.16 4.26 24.87
C PHE A 104 -37.49 3.09 25.60
N ILE A 105 -37.90 2.80 26.83
CA ILE A 105 -37.36 1.69 27.64
C ILE A 105 -37.62 0.36 26.94
N LEU A 106 -38.83 0.11 26.42
CA LEU A 106 -39.16 -1.09 25.64
C LEU A 106 -38.26 -1.23 24.41
N GLY A 107 -37.94 -0.12 23.73
CA GLY A 107 -37.00 -0.10 22.62
C GLY A 107 -35.57 -0.50 23.01
N VAL A 108 -35.11 -0.17 24.22
CA VAL A 108 -33.81 -0.61 24.77
C VAL A 108 -33.86 -2.08 25.17
N LEU A 109 -34.92 -2.50 25.86
CA LEU A 109 -35.09 -3.90 26.29
C LEU A 109 -35.13 -4.87 25.10
N ARG A 110 -35.79 -4.50 24.00
CA ARG A 110 -35.80 -5.31 22.77
C ARG A 110 -34.40 -5.48 22.19
N GLN A 111 -33.59 -4.42 22.18
CA GLN A 111 -32.20 -4.49 21.69
C GLN A 111 -31.30 -5.32 22.63
N LEU A 112 -31.51 -5.24 23.95
CA LEU A 112 -30.81 -6.10 24.91
C LEU A 112 -31.17 -7.58 24.71
N GLN A 113 -32.45 -7.88 24.48
CA GLN A 113 -32.91 -9.23 24.15
C GLN A 113 -32.31 -9.73 22.82
N GLU A 114 -32.22 -8.86 21.80
CA GLU A 114 -31.58 -9.21 20.53
C GLU A 114 -30.08 -9.51 20.69
N PHE A 115 -29.37 -8.78 21.55
CA PHE A 115 -27.98 -9.03 21.89
C PHE A 115 -27.83 -10.39 22.59
N ASP A 116 -28.60 -10.62 23.64
CA ASP A 116 -28.55 -11.85 24.43
C ASP A 116 -28.89 -13.09 23.58
N SER A 117 -29.95 -13.02 22.78
CA SER A 117 -30.31 -14.08 21.83
C SER A 117 -29.23 -14.34 20.78
N ALA A 118 -28.48 -13.31 20.35
CA ALA A 118 -27.37 -13.49 19.43
C ALA A 118 -26.20 -14.22 20.11
N ILE A 119 -25.88 -13.90 21.37
CA ILE A 119 -24.83 -14.60 22.14
C ILE A 119 -25.22 -16.05 22.44
N GLU A 120 -26.47 -16.33 22.80
CA GLU A 120 -26.96 -17.71 23.01
C GLU A 120 -26.85 -18.55 21.73
N LYS A 121 -27.28 -17.98 20.59
CA LYS A 121 -27.19 -18.66 19.29
C LYS A 121 -25.74 -18.87 18.85
N TYR A 122 -24.87 -17.91 19.13
CA TYR A 122 -23.43 -18.07 18.94
C TYR A 122 -22.88 -19.25 19.75
N ASN A 123 -23.18 -19.32 21.05
CA ASN A 123 -22.69 -20.40 21.91
C ASN A 123 -23.15 -21.78 21.41
N ARG A 124 -24.41 -21.90 20.98
CA ARG A 124 -24.93 -23.13 20.37
C ARG A 124 -24.21 -23.48 19.07
N ALA A 125 -24.08 -22.52 18.15
CA ALA A 125 -23.39 -22.73 16.88
C ALA A 125 -21.91 -23.13 17.06
N LEU A 126 -21.24 -22.57 18.07
CA LEU A 126 -19.88 -22.92 18.42
C LEU A 126 -19.77 -24.37 18.92
N THR A 127 -20.70 -24.82 19.77
CA THR A 127 -20.72 -26.22 20.23
C THR A 127 -21.00 -27.22 19.10
N GLU A 128 -21.75 -26.79 18.08
CA GLU A 128 -22.04 -27.58 16.87
C GLU A 128 -20.90 -27.52 15.83
N LYS A 129 -19.78 -26.84 16.13
CA LYS A 129 -18.66 -26.57 15.21
C LYS A 129 -19.08 -25.84 13.92
N ASN A 130 -20.20 -25.12 13.94
CA ASN A 130 -20.63 -24.32 12.80
C ASN A 130 -20.01 -22.91 12.89
N TYR A 131 -18.73 -22.82 12.53
CA TYR A 131 -17.92 -21.61 12.71
C TYR A 131 -18.44 -20.39 11.94
N ILE A 132 -18.97 -20.58 10.73
CA ILE A 132 -19.48 -19.46 9.92
C ILE A 132 -20.68 -18.81 10.61
N THR A 133 -21.66 -19.63 11.01
CA THR A 133 -22.86 -19.10 11.68
C THR A 133 -22.54 -18.51 13.05
N ALA A 134 -21.60 -19.09 13.80
CA ALA A 134 -21.10 -18.53 15.04
C ALA A 134 -20.51 -17.12 14.83
N ALA A 135 -19.68 -16.93 13.79
CA ALA A 135 -19.10 -15.63 13.46
C ALA A 135 -20.17 -14.59 13.12
N GLN A 136 -21.17 -14.97 12.31
CA GLN A 136 -22.29 -14.11 11.93
C GLN A 136 -23.12 -13.66 13.15
N TYR A 137 -23.36 -14.56 14.12
CA TYR A 137 -24.07 -14.19 15.34
C TYR A 137 -23.26 -13.25 16.24
N LEU A 138 -21.94 -13.40 16.31
CA LEU A 138 -21.08 -12.43 17.00
C LEU A 138 -21.06 -11.06 16.31
N GLU A 139 -20.97 -11.02 14.98
CA GLU A 139 -21.06 -9.78 14.21
C GLU A 139 -22.41 -9.09 14.43
N LYS A 140 -23.50 -9.88 14.46
CA LYS A 140 -24.84 -9.37 14.79
C LYS A 140 -24.88 -8.77 16.20
N ALA A 141 -24.33 -9.46 17.21
CA ALA A 141 -24.24 -8.92 18.57
C ALA A 141 -23.42 -7.63 18.64
N GLN A 142 -22.35 -7.53 17.84
CA GLN A 142 -21.53 -6.33 17.72
C GLN A 142 -22.32 -5.16 17.12
N ASN A 143 -23.10 -5.40 16.07
CA ASN A 143 -23.97 -4.41 15.45
C ASN A 143 -25.05 -3.92 16.42
N THR A 144 -25.71 -4.82 17.15
CA THR A 144 -26.68 -4.47 18.19
C THR A 144 -26.05 -3.60 19.29
N LEU A 145 -24.82 -3.92 19.71
CA LEU A 145 -24.09 -3.11 20.68
C LEU A 145 -23.75 -1.71 20.14
N GLN A 146 -23.42 -1.57 18.85
CA GLN A 146 -23.21 -0.26 18.23
C GLN A 146 -24.50 0.57 18.20
N VAL A 147 -25.64 -0.04 17.87
CA VAL A 147 -26.96 0.62 17.93
C VAL A 147 -27.26 1.07 19.36
N LEU A 148 -27.01 0.24 20.38
CA LEU A 148 -27.17 0.60 21.79
C LEU A 148 -26.27 1.78 22.22
N LYS A 149 -25.01 1.83 21.75
CA LYS A 149 -24.08 2.94 22.02
C LYS A 149 -24.55 4.27 21.39
N SER A 150 -25.21 4.21 20.24
CA SER A 150 -25.71 5.41 19.54
C SER A 150 -26.94 6.03 20.20
N ARG A 151 -27.70 5.27 21.00
CA ARG A 151 -28.89 5.77 21.71
C ARG A 151 -28.51 6.49 23.00
N LYS A 152 -29.04 7.70 23.17
CA LYS A 152 -28.92 8.46 24.43
C LYS A 152 -29.83 7.82 25.49
N GLY A 153 -29.27 7.33 26.60
CA GLY A 153 -30.06 6.83 27.76
C GLY A 153 -29.70 5.43 28.28
N CYS A 154 -28.73 4.73 27.68
CA CYS A 154 -28.22 3.47 28.24
C CYS A 154 -27.18 3.72 29.33
N GLU A 155 -27.24 2.94 30.41
CA GLU A 155 -26.25 3.02 31.49
C GLU A 155 -24.86 2.63 30.99
N LEU A 156 -23.86 3.48 31.25
CA LEU A 156 -22.48 3.23 30.85
C LEU A 156 -21.93 1.92 31.44
N LYS A 157 -22.37 1.52 32.64
CA LYS A 157 -21.98 0.27 33.28
C LYS A 157 -22.46 -0.96 32.50
N LEU A 158 -23.72 -0.94 32.03
CA LEU A 158 -24.28 -2.00 31.21
C LEU A 158 -23.56 -2.10 29.86
N LEU A 159 -23.34 -0.97 29.18
CA LEU A 159 -22.60 -0.95 27.92
C LEU A 159 -21.18 -1.48 28.06
N LYS A 160 -20.51 -1.19 29.19
CA LYS A 160 -19.19 -1.76 29.51
C LYS A 160 -19.27 -3.27 29.72
N ALA A 161 -20.25 -3.76 30.48
CA ALA A 161 -20.43 -5.19 30.70
C ALA A 161 -20.66 -5.96 29.39
N LEU A 162 -21.56 -5.47 28.52
CA LEU A 162 -21.82 -6.07 27.20
C LEU A 162 -20.59 -6.02 26.28
N ALA A 163 -19.80 -4.94 26.33
CA ALA A 163 -18.58 -4.85 25.56
C ALA A 163 -17.49 -5.82 26.04
N ILE A 164 -17.38 -6.02 27.36
CA ILE A 164 -16.48 -7.02 27.94
C ILE A 164 -16.92 -8.42 27.51
N GLU A 165 -18.21 -8.74 27.63
CA GLU A 165 -18.76 -10.04 27.21
C GLU A 165 -18.49 -10.31 25.73
N LEU A 166 -18.75 -9.34 24.85
CA LEU A 166 -18.46 -9.48 23.42
C LEU A 166 -16.97 -9.70 23.14
N THR A 167 -16.09 -9.04 23.91
CA THR A 167 -14.65 -9.25 23.80
C THR A 167 -14.26 -10.66 24.24
N VAL A 168 -14.81 -11.14 25.36
CA VAL A 168 -14.58 -12.51 25.85
C VAL A 168 -15.04 -13.53 24.82
N GLN A 169 -16.24 -13.39 24.27
CA GLN A 169 -16.76 -14.33 23.29
C GLN A 169 -16.00 -14.27 21.96
N LYS A 170 -15.57 -13.09 21.51
CA LYS A 170 -14.66 -12.99 20.35
C LYS A 170 -13.36 -13.74 20.60
N GLN A 171 -12.73 -13.58 21.78
CA GLN A 171 -11.50 -14.30 22.10
C GLN A 171 -11.71 -15.81 22.22
N ASN A 172 -12.83 -16.25 22.78
CA ASN A 172 -13.19 -17.67 22.84
C ASN A 172 -13.31 -18.28 21.43
N MET A 173 -13.98 -17.57 20.52
CA MET A 173 -14.06 -18.01 19.13
C MET A 173 -12.69 -18.07 18.45
N LEU A 174 -11.85 -17.04 18.65
CA LEU A 174 -10.50 -17.01 18.08
C LEU A 174 -9.59 -18.10 18.64
N TYR A 175 -9.80 -18.50 19.89
CA TYR A 175 -9.13 -19.65 20.50
C TYR A 175 -9.50 -20.93 19.75
N HIS A 176 -10.79 -21.24 19.61
CA HIS A 176 -11.25 -22.44 18.89
C HIS A 176 -10.86 -22.44 17.41
N LEU A 177 -11.01 -21.31 16.70
CA LEU A 177 -10.53 -21.18 15.32
C LEU A 177 -9.01 -21.34 15.22
N GLY A 178 -8.28 -20.90 16.24
CA GLY A 178 -6.84 -21.10 16.37
C GLY A 178 -6.46 -22.56 16.55
N GLU A 179 -7.18 -23.31 17.39
CA GLU A 179 -6.98 -24.75 17.57
C GLU A 179 -7.25 -25.52 16.28
N GLU A 180 -8.35 -25.24 15.59
CA GLU A 180 -8.68 -25.87 14.30
C GLU A 180 -7.65 -25.49 13.21
N TRP A 181 -7.20 -24.23 13.18
CA TRP A 181 -6.11 -23.81 12.28
C TRP A 181 -4.81 -24.56 12.55
N GLN A 182 -4.44 -24.75 13.82
CA GLN A 182 -3.24 -25.51 14.19
C GLN A 182 -3.32 -26.98 13.78
N GLN A 183 -4.52 -27.55 13.67
CA GLN A 183 -4.72 -28.91 13.15
C GLN A 183 -4.64 -28.97 11.61
N LEU A 184 -5.07 -27.90 10.93
CA LEU A 184 -5.04 -27.79 9.46
C LEU A 184 -3.64 -27.49 8.93
N ALA A 185 -2.87 -26.62 9.60
CA ALA A 185 -1.52 -26.22 9.21
C ALA A 185 -0.53 -26.45 10.37
N VAL A 186 0.01 -27.67 10.46
CA VAL A 186 0.93 -28.06 11.54
C VAL A 186 2.37 -27.77 11.13
N TRP A 187 3.05 -26.99 11.95
CA TRP A 187 4.48 -26.71 11.81
C TRP A 187 5.30 -27.51 12.80
N LYS A 188 6.33 -28.19 12.33
CA LYS A 188 7.46 -28.62 13.18
C LYS A 188 8.63 -27.73 12.87
N LEU A 189 8.95 -26.84 13.80
CA LEU A 189 10.05 -25.89 13.67
C LEU A 189 11.23 -26.31 14.54
N PRO A 190 12.47 -26.00 14.12
CA PRO A 190 13.65 -26.18 14.96
C PRO A 190 13.60 -25.26 16.20
N PRO A 191 14.30 -25.62 17.30
CA PRO A 191 14.19 -24.93 18.59
C PRO A 191 14.84 -23.53 18.65
N SER A 192 15.61 -23.10 17.64
CA SER A 192 16.15 -21.74 17.58
C SER A 192 16.22 -21.20 16.15
N ILE A 193 16.12 -19.86 16.05
CA ILE A 193 16.10 -19.07 14.79
C ILE A 193 17.47 -18.46 14.49
N GLU A 194 18.34 -18.34 15.51
CA GLU A 194 19.48 -17.43 15.50
C GLU A 194 20.59 -17.81 14.53
N HIS A 195 20.67 -19.10 14.15
CA HIS A 195 21.59 -19.58 13.12
C HIS A 195 20.86 -20.61 12.25
N SER A 196 20.38 -20.18 11.08
CA SER A 196 19.87 -21.09 10.06
C SER A 196 21.04 -21.96 9.58
N ASN A 197 21.26 -23.09 10.23
CA ASN A 197 22.16 -24.13 9.75
C ASN A 197 21.33 -25.14 8.96
N LEU A 198 21.91 -25.72 7.90
CA LEU A 198 21.26 -26.72 7.04
C LEU A 198 20.56 -27.82 7.85
N ASP A 199 21.21 -28.32 8.90
CA ASP A 199 20.67 -29.34 9.83
C ASP A 199 19.39 -28.93 10.57
N MET A 200 19.18 -27.63 10.79
CA MET A 200 17.96 -27.12 11.41
C MET A 200 16.83 -26.98 10.40
N VAL A 201 17.16 -26.61 9.16
CA VAL A 201 16.19 -26.52 8.07
C VAL A 201 15.64 -27.92 7.73
N LEU A 202 16.48 -28.95 7.72
CA LEU A 202 16.07 -30.35 7.49
C LEU A 202 15.07 -30.88 8.54
N LYS A 203 15.04 -30.30 9.74
CA LYS A 203 14.06 -30.65 10.79
C LYS A 203 12.71 -29.97 10.61
N THR A 204 12.60 -29.06 9.65
CA THR A 204 11.36 -28.34 9.36
C THR A 204 10.39 -29.26 8.63
N GLU A 205 9.18 -29.43 9.17
CA GLU A 205 8.08 -30.11 8.47
C GLU A 205 6.86 -29.18 8.45
N LEU A 206 6.21 -29.05 7.29
CA LEU A 206 4.89 -28.43 7.16
C LEU A 206 3.88 -29.50 6.78
N ARG A 207 2.82 -29.66 7.58
CA ARG A 207 1.73 -30.58 7.29
C ARG A 207 0.46 -29.78 7.01
N LEU A 208 -0.10 -30.00 5.83
CA LEU A 208 -1.37 -29.40 5.39
C LEU A 208 -2.43 -30.50 5.40
N CYS A 209 -3.30 -30.48 6.40
CA CYS A 209 -4.34 -31.48 6.60
C CYS A 209 -5.62 -31.05 5.88
N THR A 210 -6.19 -31.96 5.08
CA THR A 210 -7.53 -31.80 4.50
C THR A 210 -8.46 -32.74 5.24
N LEU A 211 -9.06 -32.29 6.35
CA LEU A 211 -10.11 -33.05 7.01
C LEU A 211 -11.38 -32.99 6.16
N SER A 212 -11.54 -33.91 5.22
CA SER A 212 -12.87 -34.28 4.74
C SER A 212 -13.54 -35.06 5.86
N SER A 213 -14.58 -34.51 6.47
CA SER A 213 -15.43 -35.30 7.37
C SER A 213 -15.94 -36.50 6.60
N SER A 214 -15.67 -37.71 7.09
CA SER A 214 -16.37 -38.90 6.63
C SER A 214 -17.82 -38.76 7.08
N GLU A 215 -18.66 -38.13 6.27
CA GLU A 215 -20.10 -38.31 6.26
C GLU A 215 -20.69 -37.51 5.10
N GLU A 216 -21.47 -38.21 4.28
CA GLU A 216 -22.24 -37.68 3.16
C GLU A 216 -23.23 -36.63 3.66
N SER A 217 -22.78 -35.39 3.83
CA SER A 217 -23.65 -34.23 3.97
C SER A 217 -22.99 -33.02 3.33
N VAL A 218 -23.82 -32.10 2.85
CA VAL A 218 -23.47 -30.92 2.03
C VAL A 218 -22.78 -29.83 2.88
N THR A 219 -21.75 -30.20 3.64
CA THR A 219 -21.03 -29.29 4.53
C THR A 219 -19.86 -28.64 3.80
N VAL A 220 -19.74 -27.32 3.98
CA VAL A 220 -18.58 -26.54 3.54
C VAL A 220 -17.32 -27.17 4.16
N PRO A 221 -16.22 -27.36 3.40
CA PRO A 221 -14.99 -27.92 3.94
C PRO A 221 -14.54 -27.19 5.21
N LEU A 222 -14.06 -27.92 6.22
CA LEU A 222 -13.67 -27.34 7.52
C LEU A 222 -12.73 -26.14 7.35
N LEU A 223 -11.72 -26.26 6.48
CA LEU A 223 -10.80 -25.18 6.14
C LEU A 223 -11.53 -23.91 5.65
N ALA A 224 -12.48 -24.07 4.72
CA ALA A 224 -13.29 -22.97 4.20
C ALA A 224 -14.14 -22.33 5.30
N SER A 225 -14.71 -23.14 6.20
CA SER A 225 -15.48 -22.64 7.33
C SER A 225 -14.64 -21.83 8.32
N VAL A 226 -13.41 -22.27 8.60
CA VAL A 226 -12.46 -21.58 9.50
C VAL A 226 -11.99 -20.27 8.88
N LEU A 227 -11.58 -20.29 7.61
CA LEU A 227 -11.10 -19.09 6.90
C LEU A 227 -12.22 -18.05 6.73
N GLN A 228 -13.44 -18.48 6.39
CA GLN A 228 -14.60 -17.59 6.30
C GLN A 228 -14.97 -16.98 7.66
N ALA A 229 -14.92 -17.78 8.74
CA ALA A 229 -15.16 -17.27 10.08
C ALA A 229 -14.10 -16.24 10.50
N LEU A 230 -12.83 -16.47 10.18
CA LEU A 230 -11.74 -15.50 10.41
C LEU A 230 -11.93 -14.22 9.58
N ALA A 231 -12.45 -14.33 8.36
CA ALA A 231 -12.75 -13.18 7.51
C ALA A 231 -13.85 -12.30 8.14
N ILE A 232 -14.94 -12.91 8.60
CA ILE A 232 -16.05 -12.21 9.27
C ILE A 232 -15.57 -11.47 10.53
N LEU A 233 -14.70 -12.10 11.32
CA LEU A 233 -14.13 -11.50 12.53
C LEU A 233 -13.05 -10.43 12.27
N GLY A 234 -12.60 -10.28 11.01
CA GLY A 234 -11.52 -9.38 10.61
C GLY A 234 -10.11 -9.83 10.98
N GLU A 235 -9.92 -11.11 11.31
CA GLU A 235 -8.64 -11.69 11.77
C GLU A 235 -7.96 -12.59 10.72
N LEU A 236 -8.51 -12.66 9.51
CA LEU A 236 -7.91 -13.46 8.43
C LEU A 236 -6.51 -12.96 8.05
N ASN A 237 -6.35 -11.66 7.82
CA ASN A 237 -5.07 -11.07 7.41
C ASN A 237 -3.99 -11.21 8.47
N THR A 238 -4.34 -11.10 9.76
CA THR A 238 -3.41 -11.26 10.88
C THR A 238 -2.90 -12.70 10.97
N LYS A 239 -3.79 -13.69 10.78
CA LYS A 239 -3.42 -15.11 10.72
C LYS A 239 -2.58 -15.46 9.50
N LEU A 240 -2.95 -14.98 8.32
CA LEU A 240 -2.18 -15.19 7.09
C LEU A 240 -0.80 -14.55 7.17
N LYS A 241 -0.67 -13.38 7.82
CA LYS A 241 0.63 -12.73 8.03
C LYS A 241 1.57 -13.56 8.90
N PHE A 242 1.06 -14.19 9.96
CA PHE A 242 1.89 -15.08 10.77
C PHE A 242 2.33 -16.31 9.97
N PHE A 243 1.40 -16.92 9.22
CA PHE A 243 1.69 -18.04 8.33
C PHE A 243 2.72 -17.67 7.26
N SER A 244 2.59 -16.49 6.64
CA SER A 244 3.49 -16.02 5.59
C SER A 244 4.91 -15.81 6.10
N GLN A 245 5.08 -15.26 7.32
CA GLN A 245 6.39 -15.09 7.95
C GLN A 245 7.08 -16.43 8.24
N LEU A 246 6.32 -17.44 8.69
CA LEU A 246 6.88 -18.77 8.90
C LEU A 246 7.28 -19.41 7.57
N LEU A 247 6.39 -19.37 6.58
CA LEU A 247 6.64 -19.87 5.23
C LEU A 247 7.89 -19.24 4.61
N LEU A 248 8.02 -17.92 4.73
CA LEU A 248 9.10 -17.16 4.15
C LEU A 248 10.46 -17.49 4.78
N ASN A 249 10.53 -17.52 6.11
CA ASN A 249 11.79 -17.68 6.84
C ASN A 249 12.26 -19.15 6.92
N TYR A 250 11.35 -20.11 7.04
CA TYR A 250 11.71 -21.52 7.25
C TYR A 250 11.68 -22.38 6.00
N ILE A 251 11.03 -21.92 4.92
CA ILE A 251 10.89 -22.69 3.68
C ILE A 251 11.43 -21.92 2.49
N LEU A 252 10.85 -20.76 2.16
CA LEU A 252 11.12 -20.10 0.88
C LEU A 252 12.53 -19.52 0.81
N LYS A 253 13.00 -18.76 1.82
CA LYS A 253 14.40 -18.26 1.86
C LYS A 253 15.43 -19.39 1.88
N PRO A 254 15.32 -20.43 2.73
CA PRO A 254 16.27 -21.54 2.72
C PRO A 254 16.36 -22.29 1.38
N LEU A 255 15.27 -22.44 0.64
CA LEU A 255 15.27 -23.05 -0.69
C LEU A 255 16.02 -22.23 -1.74
N VAL A 256 16.15 -20.92 -1.53
CA VAL A 256 16.95 -20.02 -2.38
C VAL A 256 18.42 -20.04 -1.98
N ILE A 257 18.71 -20.09 -0.67
CA ILE A 257 20.08 -19.97 -0.14
C ILE A 257 20.86 -21.28 -0.25
N TYR A 258 20.22 -22.43 -0.01
CA TYR A 258 20.91 -23.73 0.03
C TYR A 258 20.71 -24.54 -1.25
N PRO A 259 21.75 -24.74 -2.07
CA PRO A 259 21.64 -25.51 -3.31
C PRO A 259 21.24 -26.97 -3.07
N SER A 260 21.75 -27.55 -1.98
CA SER A 260 21.56 -28.95 -1.63
C SER A 260 20.17 -29.26 -1.04
N LEU A 261 19.39 -28.24 -0.69
CA LEU A 261 18.09 -28.42 -0.05
C LEU A 261 17.00 -28.68 -1.09
N HIS A 262 16.33 -29.83 -1.02
CA HIS A 262 15.21 -30.17 -1.90
C HIS A 262 13.92 -30.39 -1.10
N ALA A 263 12.81 -29.92 -1.66
CA ALA A 263 11.48 -30.11 -1.11
C ALA A 263 10.90 -31.46 -1.55
N GLN A 264 10.57 -32.32 -0.59
CA GLN A 264 9.91 -33.59 -0.81
C GLN A 264 8.46 -33.52 -0.31
N VAL A 265 7.54 -34.00 -1.15
CA VAL A 265 6.10 -33.98 -0.88
C VAL A 265 5.61 -35.40 -0.65
N GLU A 266 5.21 -35.70 0.59
CA GLU A 266 4.58 -36.97 0.95
C GLU A 266 3.07 -36.79 1.01
N THR A 267 2.35 -37.43 0.09
CA THR A 267 0.87 -37.41 0.08
C THR A 267 0.33 -38.49 1.02
N GLN A 268 -0.53 -38.11 1.96
CA GLN A 268 -1.19 -39.00 2.91
C GLN A 268 -2.71 -38.91 2.76
N PRO A 269 -3.48 -39.93 3.20
CA PRO A 269 -4.95 -39.90 3.09
C PRO A 269 -5.61 -38.73 3.86
N GLN A 270 -4.93 -38.15 4.85
CA GLN A 270 -5.44 -37.05 5.68
C GLN A 270 -4.84 -35.68 5.34
N GLY A 271 -3.96 -35.60 4.32
CA GLY A 271 -3.29 -34.35 3.96
C GLY A 271 -1.95 -34.56 3.26
N VAL A 272 -1.14 -33.51 3.20
CA VAL A 272 0.18 -33.54 2.58
C VAL A 272 1.24 -33.06 3.55
N ILE A 273 2.38 -33.73 3.57
CA ILE A 273 3.55 -33.36 4.35
C ILE A 273 4.65 -32.87 3.42
N LEU A 274 5.14 -31.67 3.67
CA LEU A 274 6.31 -31.08 3.03
C LEU A 274 7.52 -31.27 3.96
N ARG A 275 8.54 -31.96 3.45
CA ARG A 275 9.83 -32.23 4.12
C ARG A 275 10.97 -31.73 3.27
N PHE A 276 12.16 -31.67 3.88
CA PHE A 276 13.37 -31.31 3.18
C PHE A 276 14.42 -32.41 3.28
N GLU A 277 15.07 -32.68 2.15
CA GLU A 277 16.21 -33.58 2.05
C GLU A 277 17.45 -32.82 1.60
N ASN A 278 18.61 -33.36 1.98
CA ASN A 278 19.91 -32.85 1.56
C ASN A 278 20.44 -33.72 0.42
N VAL A 279 20.49 -33.16 -0.78
CA VAL A 279 21.06 -33.79 -1.97
C VAL A 279 22.46 -33.23 -2.17
N GLU A 280 23.47 -34.10 -2.12
CA GLU A 280 24.87 -33.70 -2.30
C GLU A 280 25.05 -32.96 -3.64
N THR A 281 25.64 -31.76 -3.56
CA THR A 281 25.93 -30.92 -4.72
C THR A 281 27.25 -30.20 -4.48
N ASP A 282 28.08 -30.16 -5.53
CA ASP A 282 29.36 -29.46 -5.53
C ASP A 282 29.21 -27.97 -5.85
N GLN A 283 27.99 -27.47 -6.09
CA GLN A 283 27.75 -26.08 -6.46
C GLN A 283 27.65 -25.17 -5.22
N GLU A 284 28.43 -24.08 -5.21
CA GLU A 284 28.38 -23.06 -4.15
C GLU A 284 27.06 -22.26 -4.15
N HIS A 285 26.44 -22.07 -5.32
CA HIS A 285 25.20 -21.31 -5.51
C HIS A 285 24.22 -22.10 -6.37
N PRO A 286 22.90 -22.02 -6.08
CA PRO A 286 21.92 -22.78 -6.84
C PRO A 286 21.65 -22.17 -8.21
N PRO A 287 21.43 -23.00 -9.25
CA PRO A 287 21.07 -22.49 -10.57
C PRO A 287 19.63 -21.95 -10.53
N PRO A 288 19.34 -20.83 -11.21
CA PRO A 288 18.02 -20.17 -11.14
C PRO A 288 16.84 -21.07 -11.46
N ALA A 289 16.96 -21.91 -12.50
CA ALA A 289 15.90 -22.84 -12.91
C ALA A 289 15.49 -23.80 -11.77
N ASP A 290 16.47 -24.33 -11.02
CA ASP A 290 16.19 -25.25 -9.91
C ASP A 290 15.51 -24.53 -8.75
N VAL A 291 15.94 -23.30 -8.44
CA VAL A 291 15.28 -22.47 -7.41
C VAL A 291 13.82 -22.21 -7.79
N PHE A 292 13.56 -21.83 -9.05
CA PHE A 292 12.21 -21.60 -9.53
C PHE A 292 11.34 -22.85 -9.46
N LEU A 293 11.87 -24.03 -9.81
CA LEU A 293 11.16 -25.30 -9.68
C LEU A 293 10.83 -25.64 -8.22
N LYS A 294 11.81 -25.48 -7.31
CA LYS A 294 11.63 -25.73 -5.87
C LYS A 294 10.56 -24.81 -5.28
N LEU A 295 10.63 -23.51 -5.56
CA LEU A 295 9.66 -22.54 -5.06
C LEU A 295 8.27 -22.75 -5.66
N LYS A 296 8.20 -23.02 -6.96
CA LYS A 296 6.94 -23.30 -7.65
C LYS A 296 6.22 -24.50 -7.03
N LEU A 297 6.92 -25.60 -6.79
CA LEU A 297 6.36 -26.79 -6.17
C LEU A 297 5.75 -26.51 -4.79
N VAL A 298 6.42 -25.72 -3.95
CA VAL A 298 5.90 -25.35 -2.63
C VAL A 298 4.67 -24.45 -2.74
N LEU A 299 4.71 -23.44 -3.62
CA LEU A 299 3.62 -22.50 -3.79
C LEU A 299 2.39 -23.16 -4.44
N GLU A 300 2.58 -24.07 -5.39
CA GLU A 300 1.50 -24.90 -5.96
C GLU A 300 0.84 -25.78 -4.90
N LEU A 301 1.65 -26.39 -4.01
CA LEU A 301 1.14 -27.20 -2.92
C LEU A 301 0.27 -26.37 -1.96
N ILE A 302 0.75 -25.20 -1.56
CA ILE A 302 0.02 -24.30 -0.66
C ILE A 302 -1.24 -23.77 -1.35
N HIS A 303 -1.15 -23.41 -2.63
CA HIS A 303 -2.30 -22.96 -3.40
C HIS A 303 -3.40 -24.02 -3.39
N LYS A 304 -3.08 -25.26 -3.78
CA LYS A 304 -4.02 -26.38 -3.88
C LYS A 304 -4.65 -26.79 -2.55
N HIS A 305 -3.88 -26.79 -1.45
CA HIS A 305 -4.33 -27.35 -0.18
C HIS A 305 -4.82 -26.30 0.83
N LEU A 306 -4.52 -25.02 0.63
CA LEU A 306 -4.83 -23.96 1.59
C LEU A 306 -5.57 -22.76 0.99
N LEU A 307 -5.24 -22.34 -0.23
CA LEU A 307 -5.69 -21.04 -0.78
C LEU A 307 -6.77 -21.14 -1.85
N ASP A 308 -6.93 -22.30 -2.49
CA ASP A 308 -7.98 -22.57 -3.50
C ASP A 308 -9.35 -22.81 -2.83
N VAL A 309 -9.78 -21.81 -2.05
CA VAL A 309 -11.00 -21.83 -1.27
C VAL A 309 -11.73 -20.50 -1.45
N ASN A 310 -13.04 -20.57 -1.69
CA ASN A 310 -13.86 -19.38 -1.80
C ASN A 310 -14.10 -18.76 -0.42
N VAL A 311 -13.60 -17.53 -0.21
CA VAL A 311 -13.85 -16.71 0.98
C VAL A 311 -14.49 -15.39 0.55
N GLU A 312 -15.64 -15.07 1.14
CA GLU A 312 -16.39 -13.84 0.92
C GLU A 312 -15.93 -12.75 1.89
N ASP A 313 -15.74 -11.52 1.39
CA ASP A 313 -15.45 -10.35 2.24
C ASP A 313 -16.77 -9.80 2.81
N SER A 314 -17.01 -9.97 4.12
CA SER A 314 -18.21 -9.41 4.77
C SER A 314 -18.02 -7.95 5.23
N GLN A 315 -16.80 -7.41 5.18
CA GLN A 315 -16.50 -6.05 5.68
C GLN A 315 -16.64 -4.97 4.60
N ARG A 316 -16.46 -5.33 3.32
CA ARG A 316 -16.80 -4.47 2.19
C ARG A 316 -18.26 -4.75 1.83
N GLY A 317 -19.16 -3.79 2.03
CA GLY A 317 -20.60 -3.92 1.78
C GLY A 317 -21.04 -4.21 0.33
N ASP A 318 -20.16 -4.74 -0.53
CA ASP A 318 -20.47 -5.29 -1.84
C ASP A 318 -20.59 -6.81 -1.73
N LEU A 319 -21.80 -7.33 -1.97
CA LEU A 319 -22.14 -8.77 -1.97
C LEU A 319 -21.34 -9.62 -2.98
N LEU A 320 -20.34 -9.07 -3.68
CA LEU A 320 -19.60 -9.71 -4.77
C LEU A 320 -18.07 -9.63 -4.65
N SER A 321 -17.50 -8.95 -3.65
CA SER A 321 -16.03 -8.93 -3.49
C SER A 321 -15.52 -10.22 -2.86
N LYS A 322 -15.09 -11.17 -3.70
CA LYS A 322 -14.38 -12.38 -3.27
C LYS A 322 -12.96 -12.03 -2.85
N VAL A 323 -12.53 -12.51 -1.68
CA VAL A 323 -11.13 -12.41 -1.27
C VAL A 323 -10.35 -13.52 -1.97
N ILE A 324 -9.38 -13.14 -2.79
CA ILE A 324 -8.46 -14.09 -3.42
C ILE A 324 -7.29 -14.28 -2.45
N LEU A 325 -7.31 -15.37 -1.68
CA LEU A 325 -6.32 -15.65 -0.64
C LEU A 325 -4.89 -15.72 -1.19
N ALA A 326 -4.71 -16.20 -2.43
CA ALA A 326 -3.42 -16.23 -3.11
C ALA A 326 -2.83 -14.83 -3.34
N GLU A 327 -3.66 -13.83 -3.68
CA GLU A 327 -3.21 -12.44 -3.84
C GLU A 327 -2.77 -11.85 -2.50
N VAL A 328 -3.54 -12.11 -1.43
CA VAL A 328 -3.22 -11.64 -0.08
C VAL A 328 -1.90 -12.24 0.41
N LEU A 329 -1.68 -13.55 0.20
CA LEU A 329 -0.42 -14.18 0.58
C LEU A 329 0.74 -13.70 -0.30
N GLY A 330 0.51 -13.56 -1.60
CA GLY A 330 1.49 -13.04 -2.56
C GLY A 330 2.00 -11.65 -2.21
N ASP A 331 1.08 -10.72 -1.90
CA ASP A 331 1.41 -9.35 -1.45
C ASP A 331 2.27 -9.35 -0.17
N MET A 332 2.18 -10.38 0.68
CA MET A 332 2.95 -10.49 1.93
C MET A 332 4.35 -11.11 1.76
N ILE A 333 4.57 -11.95 0.75
CA ILE A 333 5.83 -12.72 0.61
C ILE A 333 6.71 -12.27 -0.55
N TRP A 334 6.11 -11.68 -1.60
CA TRP A 334 6.79 -11.55 -2.89
C TRP A 334 7.97 -10.58 -2.87
N GLU A 335 7.84 -9.43 -2.20
CA GLU A 335 8.90 -8.42 -2.14
C GLU A 335 10.20 -9.03 -1.57
N GLU A 336 10.11 -9.64 -0.39
CA GLU A 336 11.25 -10.26 0.28
C GLU A 336 11.83 -11.45 -0.50
N ILE A 337 10.98 -12.29 -1.11
CA ILE A 337 11.45 -13.43 -1.91
C ILE A 337 12.15 -12.97 -3.18
N SER A 338 11.58 -12.00 -3.89
CA SER A 338 12.19 -11.47 -5.11
C SER A 338 13.56 -10.87 -4.83
N GLU A 339 13.70 -10.13 -3.71
CA GLU A 339 14.99 -9.59 -3.27
C GLU A 339 16.00 -10.69 -2.92
N THR A 340 15.56 -11.74 -2.22
CA THR A 340 16.39 -12.91 -1.86
C THR A 340 16.85 -13.65 -3.13
N ILE A 341 15.96 -13.92 -4.07
CA ILE A 341 16.31 -14.57 -5.35
C ILE A 341 17.33 -13.72 -6.12
N ILE A 342 17.17 -12.40 -6.15
CA ILE A 342 18.11 -11.51 -6.83
C ILE A 342 19.49 -11.61 -6.18
N LYS A 343 19.58 -11.41 -4.86
CA LYS A 343 20.85 -11.34 -4.13
C LYS A 343 21.58 -12.68 -4.07
N ASP A 344 20.86 -13.75 -3.76
CA ASP A 344 21.46 -15.04 -3.40
C ASP A 344 21.48 -16.05 -4.56
N CYS A 345 20.83 -15.74 -5.69
CA CYS A 345 20.81 -16.62 -6.87
C CYS A 345 21.14 -15.88 -8.19
N LEU A 346 20.33 -14.91 -8.62
CA LEU A 346 20.48 -14.30 -9.97
C LEU A 346 21.76 -13.47 -10.14
N VAL A 347 22.31 -12.87 -9.08
CA VAL A 347 23.59 -12.15 -9.16
C VAL A 347 24.75 -13.06 -9.59
N TYR A 348 24.71 -14.32 -9.17
CA TYR A 348 25.76 -15.30 -9.46
C TYR A 348 25.63 -15.91 -10.85
N SER A 349 24.43 -15.90 -11.43
CA SER A 349 24.21 -16.36 -12.81
C SER A 349 24.63 -15.34 -13.87
N ILE A 350 24.96 -14.10 -13.49
CA ILE A 350 25.44 -13.07 -14.44
C ILE A 350 26.76 -13.53 -15.09
N PRO A 351 26.81 -13.65 -16.43
CA PRO A 351 28.00 -14.07 -17.15
C PRO A 351 29.21 -13.18 -16.89
N THR A 352 30.42 -13.73 -17.02
CA THR A 352 31.68 -12.96 -16.97
C THR A 352 32.25 -12.65 -18.36
N ASN A 353 31.76 -13.34 -19.40
CA ASN A 353 32.19 -13.20 -20.78
C ASN A 353 31.01 -13.03 -21.73
N SER A 354 31.18 -12.21 -22.76
CA SER A 354 30.18 -11.97 -23.82
C SER A 354 29.65 -13.25 -24.49
N THR A 355 30.47 -14.30 -24.61
CA THR A 355 30.06 -15.59 -25.21
C THR A 355 29.07 -16.39 -24.36
N LYS A 356 29.03 -16.15 -23.04
CA LYS A 356 28.09 -16.78 -22.12
C LYS A 356 26.80 -15.98 -21.95
N LEU A 357 26.68 -14.83 -22.60
CA LEU A 357 25.46 -14.00 -22.58
C LEU A 357 24.28 -14.72 -23.27
N GLU A 358 24.56 -15.48 -24.33
CA GLU A 358 23.55 -16.30 -25.01
C GLU A 358 22.96 -17.38 -24.10
N GLN A 359 23.78 -17.93 -23.19
CA GLN A 359 23.32 -18.91 -22.20
C GLN A 359 22.43 -18.28 -21.11
N TYR A 360 22.57 -16.97 -20.88
CA TYR A 360 21.73 -16.27 -19.92
C TYR A 360 20.29 -16.04 -20.42
N GLU A 361 20.05 -16.12 -21.73
CA GLU A 361 18.68 -16.03 -22.28
C GLU A 361 17.77 -17.14 -21.71
N GLU A 362 18.34 -18.31 -21.40
CA GLU A 362 17.63 -19.40 -20.72
C GLU A 362 17.22 -19.02 -19.28
N VAL A 363 18.05 -18.23 -18.59
CA VAL A 363 17.73 -17.70 -17.26
C VAL A 363 16.60 -16.67 -17.34
N ILE A 364 16.59 -15.82 -18.37
CA ILE A 364 15.49 -14.86 -18.60
C ILE A 364 14.19 -15.62 -18.87
N LYS A 365 14.24 -16.64 -19.72
CA LYS A 365 13.08 -17.45 -20.07
C LYS A 365 12.52 -18.21 -18.86
N SER A 366 13.38 -18.86 -18.08
CA SER A 366 12.95 -19.56 -16.85
C SER A 366 12.39 -18.61 -15.79
N THR A 367 12.91 -17.38 -15.69
CA THR A 367 12.35 -16.33 -14.83
C THR A 367 10.94 -15.93 -15.29
N GLU A 368 10.74 -15.76 -16.60
CA GLU A 368 9.43 -15.43 -17.19
C GLU A 368 8.40 -16.56 -17.00
N GLU A 369 8.81 -17.81 -17.23
CA GLU A 369 7.96 -18.99 -16.99
C GLU A 369 7.55 -19.12 -15.51
N PHE A 370 8.48 -18.85 -14.59
CA PHE A 370 8.21 -18.85 -13.15
C PHE A 370 7.20 -17.77 -12.76
N GLU A 371 7.42 -16.52 -13.18
CA GLU A 371 6.49 -15.43 -12.89
C GLU A 371 5.10 -15.67 -13.49
N ASN A 372 5.03 -16.22 -14.70
CA ASN A 372 3.76 -16.55 -15.33
C ASN A 372 3.00 -17.63 -14.54
N ALA A 373 3.70 -18.67 -14.05
CA ALA A 373 3.07 -19.67 -13.18
C ALA A 373 2.50 -19.05 -11.89
N LEU A 374 3.19 -18.08 -11.31
CA LEU A 374 2.71 -17.37 -10.12
C LEU A 374 1.54 -16.43 -10.42
N LYS A 375 1.51 -15.79 -11.59
CA LYS A 375 0.36 -15.00 -12.07
C LYS A 375 -0.87 -15.87 -12.32
N ASP A 376 -0.69 -17.06 -12.90
CA ASP A 376 -1.76 -18.01 -13.14
C ASP A 376 -2.40 -18.47 -11.81
N MET A 377 -1.57 -18.66 -10.77
CA MET A 377 -2.01 -18.93 -9.39
C MET A 377 -2.46 -17.68 -8.62
N LYS A 378 -2.44 -16.49 -9.24
CA LYS A 378 -2.81 -15.19 -8.67
C LYS A 378 -1.98 -14.72 -7.47
N TYR A 379 -0.75 -15.21 -7.32
CA TYR A 379 0.19 -14.65 -6.35
C TYR A 379 0.71 -13.26 -6.79
N LEU A 380 0.67 -12.97 -8.09
CA LEU A 380 1.20 -11.75 -8.69
C LEU A 380 0.13 -11.07 -9.55
N LYS A 381 0.12 -9.73 -9.54
CA LYS A 381 -0.82 -8.92 -10.33
C LYS A 381 -0.21 -8.42 -11.65
N ASP A 382 1.00 -7.83 -11.63
CA ASP A 382 1.61 -7.14 -12.80
C ASP A 382 3.15 -7.33 -12.91
N ALA A 383 3.81 -6.62 -13.84
CA ALA A 383 5.24 -6.67 -14.14
C ALA A 383 6.12 -6.46 -12.90
N THR A 384 6.83 -7.52 -12.54
CA THR A 384 7.59 -7.68 -11.30
C THR A 384 9.05 -7.26 -11.44
N GLU A 385 9.66 -6.91 -10.31
CA GLU A 385 11.05 -6.47 -10.23
C GLU A 385 12.05 -7.58 -10.63
N LEU A 386 11.67 -8.85 -10.47
CA LEU A 386 12.52 -10.00 -10.78
C LEU A 386 12.82 -10.12 -12.29
N LEU A 387 11.79 -10.14 -13.15
CA LEU A 387 11.98 -10.16 -14.61
C LEU A 387 12.59 -8.85 -15.14
N LYS A 388 12.29 -7.70 -14.52
CA LYS A 388 12.98 -6.44 -14.87
C LYS A 388 14.48 -6.56 -14.61
N TYR A 389 14.86 -7.12 -13.46
CA TYR A 389 16.27 -7.38 -13.12
C TYR A 389 16.93 -8.35 -14.11
N ALA A 390 16.30 -9.50 -14.36
CA ALA A 390 16.82 -10.50 -15.30
C ALA A 390 16.99 -9.92 -16.73
N ARG A 391 16.01 -9.15 -17.23
CA ARG A 391 16.12 -8.49 -18.56
C ARG A 391 17.18 -7.39 -18.59
N ASN A 392 17.53 -6.79 -17.46
CA ASN A 392 18.59 -5.80 -17.35
C ASN A 392 19.98 -6.42 -17.14
N VAL A 393 20.15 -7.73 -17.40
CA VAL A 393 21.45 -8.42 -17.30
C VAL A 393 22.54 -7.70 -18.07
N ASN A 394 22.23 -7.07 -19.18
CA ASN A 394 23.21 -6.36 -20.01
C ASN A 394 23.89 -5.21 -19.25
N ALA A 395 23.15 -4.47 -18.42
CA ALA A 395 23.72 -3.43 -17.57
C ALA A 395 24.51 -4.02 -16.39
N HIS A 396 23.99 -5.10 -15.79
CA HIS A 396 24.66 -5.77 -14.67
C HIS A 396 25.97 -6.45 -15.10
N PHE A 397 25.95 -7.15 -16.24
CA PHE A 397 27.10 -7.72 -16.93
C PHE A 397 28.15 -6.64 -17.19
N ALA A 398 27.74 -5.53 -17.82
CA ALA A 398 28.64 -4.45 -18.15
C ALA A 398 29.28 -3.83 -16.89
N SER A 399 28.49 -3.59 -15.85
CA SER A 399 28.99 -3.08 -14.56
C SER A 399 30.00 -4.03 -13.89
N LYS A 400 29.65 -5.32 -13.77
CA LYS A 400 30.52 -6.35 -13.18
C LYS A 400 31.81 -6.50 -13.96
N LYS A 401 31.72 -6.56 -15.29
CA LYS A 401 32.89 -6.64 -16.17
C LYS A 401 33.80 -5.43 -16.03
N CYS A 402 33.23 -4.23 -15.99
CA CYS A 402 33.99 -3.00 -15.78
C CYS A 402 34.73 -3.04 -14.44
N GLN A 403 34.08 -3.52 -13.39
CA GLN A 403 34.69 -3.69 -12.07
C GLN A 403 35.88 -4.68 -12.10
N ASP A 404 35.70 -5.86 -12.71
CA ASP A 404 36.76 -6.88 -12.81
C ASP A 404 37.98 -6.39 -13.59
N VAL A 405 37.75 -5.65 -14.68
CA VAL A 405 38.80 -5.01 -15.47
C VAL A 405 39.56 -3.98 -14.64
N ILE A 406 38.86 -3.13 -13.88
CA ILE A 406 39.50 -2.14 -13.01
C ILE A 406 40.29 -2.80 -11.87
N VAL A 407 39.78 -3.86 -11.26
CA VAL A 407 40.49 -4.61 -10.22
C VAL A 407 41.78 -5.22 -10.77
N THR A 408 41.70 -5.84 -11.95
CA THR A 408 42.88 -6.41 -12.62
C THR A 408 43.89 -5.32 -12.99
N ALA A 409 43.42 -4.20 -13.53
CA ALA A 409 44.26 -3.04 -13.85
C ALA A 409 44.98 -2.50 -12.61
N ARG A 410 44.28 -2.38 -11.47
CA ARG A 410 44.87 -1.94 -10.19
C ARG A 410 45.96 -2.91 -9.72
N ASN A 411 45.69 -4.21 -9.76
CA ASN A 411 46.67 -5.23 -9.36
C ASN A 411 47.94 -5.17 -10.22
N LEU A 412 47.79 -4.93 -11.54
CA LEU A 412 48.94 -4.71 -12.44
C LEU A 412 49.70 -3.41 -12.08
N MET A 413 49.01 -2.32 -11.77
CA MET A 413 49.64 -1.05 -11.39
C MET A 413 50.42 -1.13 -10.07
N THR A 414 49.96 -1.93 -9.12
CA THR A 414 50.65 -2.14 -7.82
C THR A 414 51.69 -3.27 -7.85
N SER A 415 51.82 -3.98 -8.98
CA SER A 415 52.86 -5.00 -9.16
C SER A 415 54.25 -4.39 -9.28
N GLU A 416 55.28 -5.19 -9.03
CA GLU A 416 56.67 -4.73 -9.05
C GLU A 416 57.12 -4.31 -10.47
N ILE A 417 57.78 -3.15 -10.58
CA ILE A 417 58.15 -2.53 -11.87
C ILE A 417 59.54 -2.92 -12.38
N HIS A 418 60.26 -3.81 -11.69
CA HIS A 418 61.64 -4.16 -12.03
C HIS A 418 61.75 -5.17 -13.19
N ASN A 419 60.73 -6.00 -13.40
CA ASN A 419 60.66 -6.94 -14.53
C ASN A 419 60.31 -6.17 -15.80
N THR A 420 61.18 -6.25 -16.80
CA THR A 420 61.06 -5.43 -18.02
C THR A 420 61.12 -6.23 -19.29
N VAL A 421 60.38 -5.76 -20.30
CA VAL A 421 60.35 -6.29 -21.66
C VAL A 421 60.91 -5.25 -22.62
N LYS A 422 61.60 -5.70 -23.67
CA LYS A 422 62.17 -4.84 -24.70
C LYS A 422 61.14 -4.63 -25.81
N ILE A 423 60.80 -3.38 -26.08
CA ILE A 423 59.96 -2.96 -27.19
C ILE A 423 60.87 -2.46 -28.32
N THR A 424 60.62 -2.93 -29.54
CA THR A 424 61.28 -2.44 -30.76
C THR A 424 60.24 -1.89 -31.74
N PRO A 425 60.63 -1.12 -32.78
CA PRO A 425 59.70 -0.61 -33.80
C PRO A 425 58.88 -1.70 -34.51
N GLU A 426 59.32 -2.96 -34.46
CA GLU A 426 58.66 -4.14 -35.02
C GLU A 426 57.75 -4.85 -34.02
N SER A 427 57.84 -4.54 -32.72
CA SER A 427 56.99 -5.08 -31.67
C SER A 427 55.55 -4.63 -31.89
N LYS A 428 54.69 -5.55 -32.34
CA LYS A 428 53.25 -5.32 -32.42
C LYS A 428 52.61 -5.81 -31.13
N VAL A 429 51.86 -4.95 -30.45
CA VAL A 429 50.90 -5.41 -29.45
C VAL A 429 49.92 -6.34 -30.17
N ILE A 430 49.60 -7.48 -29.55
CA ILE A 430 48.68 -8.46 -30.12
C ILE A 430 47.29 -7.81 -30.15
N VAL A 431 46.94 -7.19 -31.27
CA VAL A 431 45.60 -6.65 -31.50
C VAL A 431 44.71 -7.83 -31.94
N PRO A 432 43.59 -8.10 -31.25
CA PRO A 432 42.61 -9.06 -31.72
C PRO A 432 42.18 -8.71 -33.15
N LYS A 433 42.09 -9.69 -34.05
CA LYS A 433 41.66 -9.45 -35.44
C LYS A 433 40.21 -8.94 -35.44
N LEU A 434 40.03 -7.65 -35.66
CA LEU A 434 38.72 -7.02 -35.78
C LEU A 434 38.05 -7.46 -37.10
N PRO A 435 36.74 -7.77 -37.11
CA PRO A 435 36.01 -8.08 -38.33
C PRO A 435 35.95 -6.85 -39.24
N SER A 436 35.95 -7.02 -40.57
CA SER A 436 35.84 -5.89 -41.50
C SER A 436 34.54 -5.10 -41.25
N PRO A 437 34.58 -3.75 -41.22
CA PRO A 437 33.41 -2.94 -40.89
C PRO A 437 32.26 -3.23 -41.86
N LYS A 438 31.09 -3.59 -41.31
CA LYS A 438 29.85 -3.74 -42.09
C LYS A 438 29.44 -2.35 -42.60
N GLY A 439 29.76 -2.06 -43.86
CA GLY A 439 29.53 -0.75 -44.47
C GLY A 439 30.65 -0.26 -45.37
N SER A 440 31.73 -1.03 -45.58
CA SER A 440 32.59 -0.78 -46.73
C SER A 440 31.86 -1.22 -48.01
N GLU A 441 31.04 -0.33 -48.56
CA GLU A 441 30.96 -0.27 -50.02
C GLU A 441 32.39 -0.27 -50.52
N LYS A 442 32.74 -1.32 -51.27
CA LYS A 442 34.00 -1.40 -51.99
C LYS A 442 34.08 -0.18 -52.90
N VAL A 443 34.69 0.90 -52.42
CA VAL A 443 35.32 1.85 -53.34
C VAL A 443 36.37 1.02 -54.07
N LYS A 444 36.08 0.73 -55.34
CA LYS A 444 36.97 0.05 -56.26
C LYS A 444 38.26 0.87 -56.39
N GLY A 445 39.20 0.65 -55.47
CA GLY A 445 40.61 0.95 -55.66
C GLY A 445 41.17 -0.05 -56.66
N SER A 446 41.33 0.41 -57.88
CA SER A 446 41.78 -0.34 -59.05
C SER A 446 43.06 -1.15 -58.78
N LYS A 447 43.13 -2.34 -59.38
CA LYS A 447 44.37 -3.10 -59.52
C LYS A 447 45.23 -2.46 -60.61
N ASN A 448 46.52 -2.36 -60.30
CA ASN A 448 47.69 -2.12 -61.12
C ASN A 448 48.07 -0.65 -61.46
N PRO A 449 49.38 -0.31 -61.33
CA PRO A 449 49.90 1.04 -61.48
C PRO A 449 50.36 1.28 -62.91
N THR A 450 49.84 2.31 -63.56
CA THR A 450 50.51 2.91 -64.73
C THR A 450 50.15 4.38 -64.80
N GLU A 451 51.21 5.19 -64.72
CA GLU A 451 51.36 6.50 -65.35
C GLU A 451 50.56 7.70 -64.82
N GLU A 452 51.36 8.62 -64.25
CA GLU A 452 51.26 10.07 -64.39
C GLU A 452 50.19 10.80 -63.58
N THR A 453 50.41 10.85 -62.27
CA THR A 453 50.10 12.05 -61.47
C THR A 453 51.31 12.98 -61.47
N PRO A 454 51.14 14.30 -61.64
CA PRO A 454 52.26 15.22 -61.71
C PRO A 454 53.01 15.19 -60.37
N ALA A 455 54.29 14.87 -60.44
CA ALA A 455 55.16 14.79 -59.28
C ALA A 455 55.19 16.15 -58.57
N LEU A 456 54.68 16.21 -57.35
CA LEU A 456 55.11 17.22 -56.41
C LEU A 456 56.61 16.97 -56.17
N GLU A 457 57.46 17.86 -56.66
CA GLU A 457 58.93 17.74 -56.73
C GLU A 457 59.67 17.67 -55.37
N ASN A 458 59.02 17.22 -54.29
CA ASN A 458 59.67 16.91 -53.02
C ASN A 458 58.94 15.77 -52.26
N GLU A 459 58.76 14.61 -52.90
CA GLU A 459 58.38 13.40 -52.15
C GLU A 459 59.59 12.82 -51.41
N VAL A 460 60.00 13.49 -50.32
CA VAL A 460 60.77 12.80 -49.27
C VAL A 460 59.84 11.76 -48.66
N LYS A 461 59.92 10.52 -49.17
CA LYS A 461 59.20 9.39 -48.57
C LYS A 461 59.67 9.26 -47.13
N LEU A 462 58.76 9.50 -46.19
CA LEU A 462 59.01 9.24 -44.77
C LEU A 462 59.43 7.78 -44.62
N GLY A 463 60.46 7.55 -43.81
CA GLY A 463 60.94 6.19 -43.53
C GLY A 463 59.84 5.34 -42.90
N GLN A 464 59.91 4.03 -43.11
CA GLN A 464 58.92 3.07 -42.60
C GLN A 464 58.68 3.17 -41.08
N HIS A 465 59.66 3.68 -40.33
CA HIS A 465 59.64 3.81 -38.88
C HIS A 465 59.55 5.26 -38.38
N THR A 466 59.23 6.23 -39.25
CA THR A 466 59.20 7.66 -38.88
C THR A 466 58.27 7.95 -37.69
N PHE A 467 57.17 7.20 -37.57
CA PHE A 467 56.21 7.36 -36.47
C PHE A 467 56.30 6.23 -35.43
N SER A 468 57.28 5.32 -35.53
CA SER A 468 57.45 4.23 -34.58
C SER A 468 58.04 4.74 -33.27
N LEU A 469 57.65 4.12 -32.15
CA LEU A 469 58.32 4.33 -30.88
C LEU A 469 59.78 3.84 -30.97
N PRO A 470 60.77 4.60 -30.50
CA PRO A 470 62.15 4.14 -30.41
C PRO A 470 62.27 2.89 -29.53
N SER A 471 63.31 2.09 -29.76
CA SER A 471 63.55 0.91 -28.93
C SER A 471 63.76 1.29 -27.46
N CYS A 472 62.98 0.69 -26.56
CA CYS A 472 63.06 0.98 -25.12
C CYS A 472 62.71 -0.26 -24.29
N ARG A 473 62.92 -0.19 -22.96
CA ARG A 473 62.44 -1.20 -22.02
C ARG A 473 61.30 -0.63 -21.18
N ILE A 474 60.21 -1.38 -21.11
CA ILE A 474 59.03 -1.08 -20.28
C ILE A 474 58.85 -2.18 -19.24
N SER A 475 58.05 -1.94 -18.21
CA SER A 475 57.71 -2.99 -17.23
C SER A 475 56.71 -3.99 -17.83
N GLU A 476 56.85 -5.27 -17.46
CA GLU A 476 55.88 -6.33 -17.84
C GLU A 476 54.45 -5.99 -17.42
N SER A 477 54.29 -5.33 -16.28
CA SER A 477 52.99 -4.87 -15.79
C SER A 477 52.30 -3.89 -16.76
N VAL A 478 53.08 -3.04 -17.45
CA VAL A 478 52.54 -2.06 -18.40
C VAL A 478 52.23 -2.68 -19.75
N GLU A 479 53.02 -3.68 -20.17
CA GLU A 479 52.68 -4.51 -21.33
C GLU A 479 51.32 -5.20 -21.12
N LYS A 480 51.16 -5.93 -20.01
CA LYS A 480 49.91 -6.60 -19.64
C LYS A 480 48.74 -5.62 -19.45
N LEU A 481 49.00 -4.43 -18.93
CA LEU A 481 47.98 -3.39 -18.78
C LEU A 481 47.47 -2.90 -20.15
N MET A 482 48.39 -2.74 -21.12
CA MET A 482 48.01 -2.36 -22.47
C MET A 482 47.25 -3.49 -23.17
N GLU A 483 47.67 -4.75 -23.01
CA GLU A 483 46.92 -5.91 -23.49
C GLU A 483 45.51 -5.97 -22.90
N LEU A 484 45.34 -5.71 -21.61
CA LEU A 484 44.02 -5.62 -20.96
C LEU A 484 43.14 -4.54 -21.59
N ALA A 485 43.69 -3.36 -21.88
CA ALA A 485 42.99 -2.27 -22.56
C ALA A 485 42.56 -2.67 -23.99
N TYR A 486 43.44 -3.31 -24.76
CA TYR A 486 43.15 -3.80 -26.11
C TYR A 486 42.06 -4.89 -26.12
N HIS A 487 42.15 -5.86 -25.23
CA HIS A 487 41.14 -6.91 -25.09
C HIS A 487 39.78 -6.33 -24.69
N THR A 488 39.76 -5.39 -23.73
CA THR A 488 38.52 -4.75 -23.27
C THR A 488 37.85 -3.95 -24.38
N LEU A 489 38.63 -3.21 -25.20
CA LEU A 489 38.10 -2.50 -26.37
C LEU A 489 37.61 -3.47 -27.45
N SER A 490 38.32 -4.57 -27.68
CA SER A 490 37.87 -5.61 -28.61
C SER A 490 36.54 -6.21 -28.17
N GLU A 491 36.37 -6.51 -26.88
CA GLU A 491 35.12 -7.02 -26.32
C GLU A 491 33.99 -5.98 -26.43
N ALA A 492 34.31 -4.69 -26.27
CA ALA A 492 33.35 -3.61 -26.48
C ALA A 492 32.78 -3.60 -27.92
N THR A 493 33.57 -3.96 -28.93
CA THR A 493 33.08 -4.04 -30.32
C THR A 493 32.11 -5.20 -30.57
N ALA A 494 32.16 -6.24 -29.74
CA ALA A 494 31.27 -7.40 -29.82
C ALA A 494 30.05 -7.28 -28.89
N SER A 495 29.99 -6.22 -28.06
CA SER A 495 28.97 -6.03 -27.03
C SER A 495 27.79 -5.17 -27.51
N ASN A 496 26.67 -5.24 -26.79
CA ASN A 496 25.55 -4.33 -27.02
C ASN A 496 25.91 -2.86 -26.71
N LYS A 497 25.07 -1.93 -27.17
CA LYS A 497 25.30 -0.48 -27.06
C LYS A 497 25.67 0.02 -25.65
N PRO A 498 24.90 -0.22 -24.58
CA PRO A 498 25.23 0.28 -23.25
C PRO A 498 26.52 -0.35 -22.68
N CYS A 499 26.72 -1.65 -22.89
CA CYS A 499 27.93 -2.34 -22.44
C CYS A 499 29.18 -1.82 -23.16
N ALA A 500 29.13 -1.69 -24.48
CA ALA A 500 30.22 -1.16 -25.29
C ALA A 500 30.64 0.25 -24.85
N ILE A 501 29.67 1.10 -24.50
CA ILE A 501 29.94 2.44 -23.97
C ILE A 501 30.67 2.37 -22.63
N GLN A 502 30.18 1.56 -21.70
CA GLN A 502 30.80 1.41 -20.37
C GLN A 502 32.22 0.83 -20.48
N LEU A 503 32.43 -0.23 -21.28
CA LEU A 503 33.75 -0.84 -21.48
C LEU A 503 34.75 0.15 -22.08
N PHE A 504 34.34 0.98 -23.04
CA PHE A 504 35.19 2.03 -23.61
C PHE A 504 35.66 3.03 -22.55
N TYR A 505 34.73 3.56 -21.74
CA TYR A 505 35.08 4.47 -20.65
C TYR A 505 35.84 3.79 -19.52
N THR A 506 35.65 2.50 -19.31
CA THR A 506 36.46 1.71 -18.37
C THR A 506 37.91 1.64 -18.81
N VAL A 507 38.20 1.44 -20.11
CA VAL A 507 39.58 1.53 -20.62
C VAL A 507 40.16 2.92 -20.41
N ARG A 508 39.36 3.97 -20.59
CA ARG A 508 39.79 5.33 -20.25
C ARG A 508 40.10 5.47 -18.76
N ASN A 509 39.28 4.89 -17.89
CA ASN A 509 39.48 4.86 -16.45
C ASN A 509 40.74 4.09 -16.03
N ILE A 510 41.13 3.03 -16.75
CA ILE A 510 42.43 2.36 -16.53
C ILE A 510 43.57 3.37 -16.62
N PHE A 511 43.57 4.21 -17.66
CA PHE A 511 44.64 5.19 -17.87
C PHE A 511 44.59 6.35 -16.88
N HIS A 512 43.40 6.80 -16.49
CA HIS A 512 43.26 7.76 -15.39
C HIS A 512 43.77 7.17 -14.07
N LEU A 513 43.39 5.93 -13.75
CA LEU A 513 43.83 5.25 -12.54
C LEU A 513 45.35 5.07 -12.51
N PHE A 514 45.98 4.78 -13.66
CA PHE A 514 47.44 4.70 -13.75
C PHE A 514 48.11 6.01 -13.29
N TYR A 515 47.54 7.15 -13.69
CA TYR A 515 48.07 8.47 -13.39
C TYR A 515 48.16 8.75 -11.89
N ASP A 516 47.21 8.23 -11.12
CA ASP A 516 47.15 8.45 -9.68
C ASP A 516 47.84 7.32 -8.90
N VAL A 517 47.61 6.06 -9.28
CA VAL A 517 48.05 4.89 -8.51
C VAL A 517 49.55 4.64 -8.64
N VAL A 518 50.10 4.62 -9.85
CA VAL A 518 51.50 4.20 -10.05
C VAL A 518 52.49 5.21 -9.44
N PRO A 519 52.36 6.53 -9.66
CA PRO A 519 53.26 7.50 -9.05
C PRO A 519 53.13 7.58 -7.53
N THR A 520 51.94 7.28 -6.99
CA THR A 520 51.69 7.31 -5.53
C THR A 520 52.22 6.06 -4.85
N TYR A 521 51.87 4.87 -5.35
CA TYR A 521 52.26 3.59 -4.76
C TYR A 521 53.77 3.34 -4.87
N HIS A 522 54.35 3.62 -6.04
CA HIS A 522 55.79 3.40 -6.27
C HIS A 522 56.65 4.62 -5.93
N LYS A 523 56.10 5.66 -5.29
CA LYS A 523 56.77 6.95 -5.06
C LYS A 523 58.19 6.81 -4.53
N GLU A 524 58.36 6.02 -3.46
CA GLU A 524 59.68 5.84 -2.84
C GLU A 524 60.66 5.13 -3.77
N ASN A 525 60.24 4.05 -4.42
CA ASN A 525 61.07 3.28 -5.34
C ASN A 525 61.48 4.14 -6.54
N LEU A 526 60.53 4.88 -7.09
CA LEU A 526 60.77 5.82 -8.18
C LEU A 526 61.74 6.91 -7.74
N GLN A 527 61.67 7.45 -6.51
CA GLN A 527 62.54 8.52 -5.97
C GLN A 527 63.91 8.06 -5.43
N LYS A 528 64.08 6.76 -5.15
CA LYS A 528 65.36 6.20 -4.69
C LYS A 528 66.18 5.54 -5.81
N LEU A 529 65.53 4.97 -6.82
CA LEU A 529 66.18 4.16 -7.87
C LEU A 529 66.06 4.81 -9.25
N PRO A 530 67.15 5.39 -9.80
CA PRO A 530 67.14 6.05 -11.12
C PRO A 530 66.71 5.14 -12.27
N GLN A 531 67.08 3.86 -12.21
CA GLN A 531 66.70 2.86 -13.21
C GLN A 531 65.18 2.68 -13.29
N LEU A 532 64.50 2.64 -12.14
CA LEU A 532 63.03 2.51 -12.09
C LEU A 532 62.33 3.78 -12.59
N SER A 533 62.91 4.95 -12.32
CA SER A 533 62.43 6.21 -12.91
C SER A 533 62.56 6.23 -14.43
N ALA A 534 63.67 5.73 -14.98
CA ALA A 534 63.86 5.61 -16.42
C ALA A 534 62.86 4.62 -17.05
N ILE A 535 62.60 3.48 -16.39
CA ILE A 535 61.56 2.52 -16.81
C ILE A 535 60.17 3.17 -16.77
N HIS A 536 59.83 3.89 -15.70
CA HIS A 536 58.53 4.55 -15.58
C HIS A 536 58.32 5.64 -16.64
N HIS A 537 59.37 6.38 -17.01
CA HIS A 537 59.32 7.28 -18.16
C HIS A 537 59.02 6.52 -19.46
N ASN A 538 59.73 5.43 -19.73
CA ASN A 538 59.49 4.61 -20.91
C ASN A 538 58.07 4.05 -20.91
N ASN A 539 57.56 3.59 -19.77
CA ASN A 539 56.17 3.16 -19.59
C ASN A 539 55.19 4.25 -20.01
N CYS A 540 55.39 5.48 -19.52
CA CYS A 540 54.54 6.62 -19.86
C CYS A 540 54.61 6.97 -21.35
N MET A 541 55.80 6.95 -21.96
CA MET A 541 55.97 7.22 -23.39
C MET A 541 55.36 6.12 -24.27
N PHE A 542 55.47 4.86 -23.85
CA PHE A 542 54.86 3.71 -24.50
C PHE A 542 53.33 3.81 -24.47
N ILE A 543 52.73 4.05 -23.30
CA ILE A 543 51.29 4.27 -23.17
C ILE A 543 50.86 5.46 -24.06
N ALA A 544 51.53 6.60 -23.92
CA ALA A 544 51.23 7.81 -24.71
C ALA A 544 51.29 7.56 -26.22
N HIS A 545 52.22 6.72 -26.69
CA HIS A 545 52.31 6.34 -28.08
C HIS A 545 51.08 5.54 -28.54
N HIS A 546 50.65 4.54 -27.77
CA HIS A 546 49.45 3.75 -28.08
C HIS A 546 48.18 4.60 -28.07
N LEU A 547 48.01 5.52 -27.10
CA LEU A 547 46.82 6.36 -26.97
C LEU A 547 46.58 7.30 -28.18
N LEU A 548 47.62 7.60 -28.97
CA LEU A 548 47.48 8.39 -30.20
C LEU A 548 46.55 7.74 -31.23
N THR A 549 46.60 6.41 -31.33
CA THR A 549 45.85 5.65 -32.35
C THR A 549 44.82 4.70 -31.77
N LEU A 550 44.87 4.39 -30.47
CA LEU A 550 44.01 3.40 -29.82
C LEU A 550 42.53 3.64 -30.12
N GLY A 551 42.03 4.85 -29.91
CA GLY A 551 40.62 5.18 -30.15
C GLY A 551 40.23 5.04 -31.62
N HIS A 552 41.12 5.47 -32.53
CA HIS A 552 40.89 5.39 -33.97
C HIS A 552 40.81 3.94 -34.46
N GLN A 553 41.62 3.03 -33.91
CA GLN A 553 41.65 1.61 -34.27
C GLN A 553 40.30 0.90 -34.06
N PHE A 554 39.53 1.31 -33.04
CA PHE A 554 38.25 0.69 -32.71
C PHE A 554 37.02 1.52 -33.15
N ARG A 555 37.22 2.78 -33.57
CA ARG A 555 36.14 3.76 -33.84
C ARG A 555 34.99 3.22 -34.70
N TYR A 556 35.31 2.55 -35.81
CA TYR A 556 34.32 2.08 -36.77
C TYR A 556 33.56 0.82 -36.34
N HIS A 557 33.99 0.21 -35.23
CA HIS A 557 33.40 -1.00 -34.67
C HIS A 557 32.66 -0.75 -33.35
N LEU A 558 32.70 0.49 -32.84
CA LEU A 558 32.01 0.91 -31.62
C LEU A 558 30.69 1.60 -31.96
N PRO A 559 29.68 1.53 -31.08
CA PRO A 559 28.37 2.14 -31.33
C PRO A 559 28.38 3.67 -31.15
N THR A 560 27.36 4.34 -31.70
CA THR A 560 27.11 5.78 -31.44
C THR A 560 26.83 6.00 -29.95
N PRO A 561 27.29 7.10 -29.32
CA PRO A 561 27.99 8.25 -29.90
C PRO A 561 29.52 8.08 -30.00
N ILE A 562 30.08 6.92 -29.65
CA ILE A 562 31.53 6.71 -29.64
C ILE A 562 32.12 6.80 -31.05
N SER A 563 31.47 6.16 -32.02
CA SER A 563 31.82 6.26 -33.44
C SER A 563 31.80 7.70 -34.00
N ASP A 564 30.94 8.55 -33.43
CA ASP A 564 30.62 9.89 -33.96
C ASP A 564 31.61 10.97 -33.51
N GLY A 565 32.68 10.58 -32.82
CA GLY A 565 33.80 11.45 -32.48
C GLY A 565 34.33 11.28 -31.07
N ALA A 566 33.64 10.55 -30.20
CA ALA A 566 34.09 10.31 -28.82
C ALA A 566 35.12 9.16 -28.68
N ALA A 567 35.41 8.40 -29.74
CA ALA A 567 36.43 7.35 -29.79
C ALA A 567 37.88 7.90 -29.79
N THR A 568 38.28 8.62 -28.75
CA THR A 568 39.63 9.20 -28.63
C THR A 568 40.21 9.07 -27.23
N PHE A 569 41.53 8.86 -27.19
CA PHE A 569 42.35 8.93 -25.98
C PHE A 569 43.50 9.94 -26.13
N VAL A 570 43.52 10.69 -27.25
CA VAL A 570 44.61 11.62 -27.59
C VAL A 570 44.76 12.73 -26.54
N ASP A 571 43.66 13.10 -25.90
CA ASP A 571 43.63 14.11 -24.85
C ASP A 571 44.39 13.69 -23.57
N LEU A 572 44.60 12.38 -23.35
CA LEU A 572 45.40 11.87 -22.24
C LEU A 572 46.91 11.91 -22.53
N VAL A 573 47.31 11.97 -23.81
CA VAL A 573 48.72 11.89 -24.26
C VAL A 573 49.61 12.95 -23.62
N PRO A 574 49.24 14.25 -23.58
CA PRO A 574 50.06 15.28 -22.93
C PRO A 574 50.29 14.99 -21.45
N GLY A 575 49.28 14.44 -20.76
CA GLY A 575 49.37 14.05 -19.35
C GLY A 575 50.44 12.99 -19.14
N PHE A 576 50.37 11.88 -19.86
CA PHE A 576 51.38 10.80 -19.76
C PHE A 576 52.79 11.27 -20.11
N ARG A 577 52.95 12.07 -21.17
CA ARG A 577 54.27 12.63 -21.53
C ARG A 577 54.83 13.51 -20.41
N LYS A 578 53.99 14.36 -19.81
CA LYS A 578 54.38 15.22 -18.69
C LYS A 578 54.73 14.39 -17.45
N LEU A 579 53.94 13.37 -17.13
CA LEU A 579 54.18 12.46 -16.01
C LEU A 579 55.55 11.79 -16.14
N GLY A 580 55.82 11.17 -17.29
CA GLY A 580 57.11 10.52 -17.56
C GLY A 580 58.30 11.50 -17.56
N ASN A 581 58.12 12.73 -18.05
CA ASN A 581 59.18 13.74 -18.07
C ASN A 581 59.49 14.32 -16.67
N SER A 582 58.47 14.49 -15.83
CA SER A 582 58.60 15.14 -14.52
C SER A 582 59.59 14.43 -13.59
N LEU A 583 59.63 13.09 -13.66
CA LEU A 583 60.48 12.26 -12.82
C LEU A 583 61.92 12.18 -13.37
N ILE A 584 62.11 12.01 -14.68
CA ILE A 584 63.45 11.99 -15.27
C ILE A 584 64.16 13.34 -15.11
N ILE A 585 63.46 14.45 -15.35
CA ILE A 585 64.06 15.79 -15.22
C ILE A 585 64.46 16.05 -13.76
N PHE A 586 63.65 15.63 -12.79
CA PHE A 586 64.00 15.72 -11.37
C PHE A 586 65.29 14.96 -11.06
N TYR A 587 65.47 13.76 -11.59
CA TYR A 587 66.69 12.97 -11.40
C TYR A 587 67.90 13.49 -12.15
N ASP A 588 67.75 13.93 -13.40
CA ASP A 588 68.85 14.54 -14.16
C ASP A 588 69.33 15.82 -13.45
N LEU A 589 68.43 16.61 -12.88
CA LEU A 589 68.78 17.77 -12.04
C LEU A 589 69.48 17.37 -10.72
N ILE A 590 69.06 16.30 -10.06
CA ILE A 590 69.74 15.77 -8.86
C ILE A 590 71.12 15.22 -9.19
N MET A 591 71.24 14.42 -10.25
CA MET A 591 72.52 13.84 -10.69
C MET A 591 73.49 14.94 -11.13
N ARG A 592 73.02 15.96 -11.87
CA ARG A 592 73.83 17.14 -12.22
C ARG A 592 74.23 17.96 -10.98
N ARG A 593 73.37 18.09 -9.97
CA ARG A 593 73.73 18.72 -8.69
C ARG A 593 74.77 17.92 -7.94
N SER A 594 74.63 16.59 -7.84
CA SER A 594 75.61 15.71 -7.19
C SER A 594 76.95 15.69 -7.94
N GLN A 595 76.94 15.70 -9.28
CA GLN A 595 78.14 15.85 -10.09
C GLN A 595 78.77 17.23 -9.94
N MET A 596 77.99 18.32 -9.92
CA MET A 596 78.53 19.66 -9.65
C MET A 596 79.16 19.75 -8.24
N VAL A 597 78.51 19.21 -7.21
CA VAL A 597 79.06 19.16 -5.84
C VAL A 597 80.34 18.31 -5.80
N SER A 598 80.39 17.21 -6.55
CA SER A 598 81.60 16.38 -6.70
C SER A 598 82.71 17.09 -7.49
N CYS A 599 82.39 17.94 -8.47
CA CYS A 599 83.35 18.72 -9.24
C CYS A 599 83.89 19.94 -8.47
N TYR A 600 83.13 20.50 -7.52
CA TYR A 600 83.60 21.58 -6.65
C TYR A 600 84.62 21.13 -5.60
N PHE A 601 84.66 19.84 -5.26
CA PHE A 601 85.56 19.27 -4.24
C PHE A 601 86.79 18.54 -4.79
N CYS A 602 87.08 18.61 -6.09
CA CYS A 602 88.28 17.98 -6.64
C CYS A 602 88.78 18.68 -7.91
N PRO A 603 89.92 19.42 -7.87
CA PRO A 603 90.61 19.78 -9.08
C PRO A 603 91.58 18.65 -9.48
N VAL A 604 91.71 18.44 -10.80
CA VAL A 604 92.76 17.70 -11.52
C VAL A 604 92.35 16.32 -12.08
N LYS A 605 92.05 16.35 -13.39
CA LYS A 605 92.48 15.48 -14.52
C LYS A 605 92.37 13.95 -14.35
N GLN A 606 92.02 13.10 -15.31
CA GLN A 606 91.68 13.11 -16.76
C GLN A 606 91.57 11.58 -17.11
N ILE A 607 91.15 11.19 -18.33
CA ILE A 607 91.27 9.82 -18.95
C ILE A 607 90.08 8.88 -18.59
N ILE A 608 89.29 8.25 -19.48
CA ILE A 608 89.30 7.97 -20.93
C ILE A 608 87.86 7.59 -21.38
N PHE A 609 87.56 7.83 -22.66
CA PHE A 609 86.41 7.32 -23.43
C PHE A 609 86.38 5.78 -23.54
N ILE A 610 85.20 5.16 -23.46
CA ILE A 610 84.54 4.31 -24.49
C ILE A 610 83.11 4.06 -24.02
#